data_AF-A0A139CGV2-F1
#
_entry.id   AF-A0A139CGV2-F1
#
_cell.length_a   1.000
_cell.length_b   1.000
_cell.length_c   1.000
_cell.angle_alpha   90.00
_cell.angle_beta   90.00
_cell.angle_gamma   90.00
#
_symmetry.space_group_name_H-M   'P 1'
#
loop_
_entity.id
_entity.type
_entity.pdbx_description
1 polymer ?
#
loop_
_entity_poly.entity_id
_entity_poly.type
_entity_poly.pdbx_seq_one_letter_code
_entity_poly.pdbx_strand_id
1 'polypeptide(L)'
;MNILCAYNANIDAIYKVDGQKMSEIAEGYKEEIAEKMKDPPGHISSIPDFFAGLFICMQHGSGAEWLIRDKEVFNWLRTNFLKASFMRMGGNMGIMANVLSELGASRVVPNVANPSDLQMSFFSERAIYIPDGGEAVSSKDQEILAKHIGDEGE
;
A
#
# COMPACT_ATOMS: atom_id res chain seq x y z
N MET A 1 -7.82 -2.04 -26.69
CA MET A 1 -8.17 -3.12 -25.73
C MET A 1 -8.84 -2.51 -24.51
N ASN A 2 -9.97 -3.05 -24.07
CA ASN A 2 -10.73 -2.58 -22.90
C ASN A 2 -10.61 -3.60 -21.77
N ILE A 3 -10.25 -3.17 -20.56
CA ILE A 3 -9.86 -4.07 -19.48
C ILE A 3 -10.53 -3.67 -18.18
N LEU A 4 -11.07 -4.65 -17.46
CA LEU A 4 -11.55 -4.51 -16.09
C LEU A 4 -10.48 -5.05 -15.14
N CYS A 5 -10.11 -4.26 -14.13
CA CYS A 5 -9.13 -4.63 -13.12
C CYS A 5 -9.81 -4.70 -11.74
N ALA A 6 -9.79 -5.87 -11.09
CA ALA A 6 -10.36 -6.09 -9.75
C ALA A 6 -9.48 -7.12 -8.97
N TYR A 7 -9.37 -7.08 -7.64
CA TYR A 7 -10.06 -6.20 -6.68
C TYR A 7 -9.14 -5.32 -5.84
N ASN A 8 -7.90 -5.73 -5.56
CA ASN A 8 -7.08 -5.06 -4.54
C ASN A 8 -6.26 -3.87 -5.08
N ALA A 9 -6.65 -2.66 -4.68
CA ALA A 9 -5.81 -1.47 -4.72
C ALA A 9 -5.62 -0.96 -3.28
N ASN A 10 -4.39 -0.56 -2.97
CA ASN A 10 -4.00 0.06 -1.71
C ASN A 10 -2.85 1.04 -1.95
N ILE A 11 -2.40 1.73 -0.90
CA ILE A 11 -1.21 2.58 -0.95
C ILE A 11 -0.03 1.78 -0.41
N ASP A 12 0.96 1.54 -1.26
CA ASP A 12 2.24 0.98 -0.85
C ASP A 12 3.11 2.10 -0.27
N ALA A 13 3.40 2.03 1.02
CA ALA A 13 4.39 2.88 1.68
C ALA A 13 5.74 2.17 1.76
N ILE A 14 6.64 2.47 0.82
CA ILE A 14 7.92 1.79 0.66
C ILE A 14 8.99 2.48 1.50
N TYR A 15 9.53 1.76 2.48
CA TYR A 15 10.65 2.21 3.30
C TYR A 15 11.95 1.52 2.86
N LYS A 16 13.01 2.31 2.63
CA LYS A 16 14.34 1.77 2.38
C LYS A 16 15.00 1.40 3.70
N VAL A 17 15.16 0.09 3.93
CA VAL A 17 15.73 -0.45 5.16
C VAL A 17 17.21 -0.07 5.31
N ASP A 18 17.56 0.35 6.53
CA ASP A 18 18.94 0.58 6.98
C ASP A 18 19.27 -0.44 8.06
N GLY A 19 20.27 -1.29 7.81
CA GLY A 19 20.65 -2.38 8.72
C GLY A 19 21.14 -1.89 10.09
N GLN A 20 21.84 -0.75 10.15
CA GLN A 20 22.29 -0.18 11.42
C GLN A 20 21.09 0.28 12.24
N LYS A 21 20.19 1.07 11.63
CA LYS A 21 18.97 1.55 12.30
C LYS A 21 18.09 0.38 12.76
N MET A 22 17.92 -0.66 11.94
CA MET A 22 17.14 -1.83 12.35
C MET A 22 17.77 -2.54 13.55
N SER A 23 19.10 -2.69 13.55
CA SER A 23 19.82 -3.37 14.63
C SER A 23 19.73 -2.59 15.96
N GLU A 24 19.88 -1.26 15.91
CA GLU A 24 19.77 -0.39 17.08
C GLU A 24 18.38 -0.49 17.74
N ILE A 25 17.31 -0.51 16.94
CA ILE A 25 15.95 -0.66 17.45
C ILE A 25 15.71 -2.09 17.98
N ALA A 26 16.22 -3.10 17.26
CA ALA A 26 16.00 -4.50 17.59
C ALA A 26 16.74 -4.94 18.87
N GLU A 27 17.83 -4.26 19.27
CA GLU A 27 18.60 -4.63 20.45
C GLU A 27 17.75 -4.64 21.73
N GLY A 28 16.77 -3.73 21.83
CA GLY A 28 15.82 -3.69 22.96
C GLY A 28 14.88 -4.89 23.07
N TYR A 29 14.81 -5.74 22.04
CA TYR A 29 13.90 -6.88 21.91
C TYR A 29 14.62 -8.18 21.54
N LYS A 30 15.96 -8.21 21.66
CA LYS A 30 16.81 -9.24 21.07
C LYS A 30 16.40 -10.67 21.43
N GLU A 31 16.08 -10.92 22.70
CA GLU A 31 15.68 -12.25 23.18
C GLU A 31 14.33 -12.67 22.58
N GLU A 32 13.33 -11.79 22.63
CA GLU A 32 11.99 -12.04 22.08
C GLU A 32 12.01 -12.25 20.56
N ILE A 33 12.84 -11.47 19.84
CA ILE A 33 13.04 -11.64 18.40
C ILE A 33 13.65 -13.01 18.12
N ALA A 34 14.70 -13.40 18.84
CA ALA A 34 15.36 -14.68 18.65
C ALA A 34 14.43 -15.87 18.91
N GLU A 35 13.53 -15.77 19.90
CA GLU A 35 12.50 -16.78 20.13
C GLU A 35 11.49 -16.85 18.99
N LYS A 36 10.95 -15.71 18.56
CA LYS A 36 9.97 -15.65 17.46
C LYS A 36 10.55 -16.04 16.11
N MET A 37 11.86 -15.92 15.92
CA MET A 37 12.50 -16.41 14.69
C MET A 37 12.52 -17.94 14.58
N LYS A 38 12.44 -18.67 15.70
CA LYS A 38 12.38 -20.15 15.70
C LYS A 38 11.01 -20.66 15.26
N ASP A 39 9.95 -19.96 15.65
CA ASP A 39 8.56 -20.27 15.30
C ASP A 39 7.82 -18.98 14.88
N PRO A 40 7.92 -18.59 13.59
CA PRO A 40 7.41 -17.31 13.12
C PRO A 40 5.88 -17.25 13.15
N PRO A 41 5.27 -16.21 13.75
CA PRO A 41 3.83 -16.16 14.01
C PRO A 41 2.95 -15.97 12.76
N GLY A 42 3.53 -15.58 11.61
CA GLY A 42 2.80 -15.32 10.37
C GLY A 42 1.87 -14.09 10.40
N HIS A 43 1.96 -13.27 11.46
CA HIS A 43 1.22 -12.03 11.65
C HIS A 43 1.96 -11.12 12.64
N ILE A 44 1.61 -9.84 12.70
CA ILE A 44 2.29 -8.85 13.55
C ILE A 44 1.32 -8.38 14.65
N SER A 45 1.58 -8.79 15.89
CA SER A 45 0.85 -8.32 17.09
C SER A 45 1.77 -7.62 18.10
N SER A 46 3.08 -7.64 17.86
CA SER A 46 4.11 -7.01 18.70
C SER A 46 5.28 -6.50 17.83
N ILE A 47 6.10 -5.59 18.36
CA ILE A 47 7.32 -5.10 17.67
C ILE A 47 8.30 -6.26 17.36
N PRO A 48 8.55 -7.22 18.28
CA PRO A 48 9.36 -8.39 17.98
C PRO A 48 8.84 -9.25 16.81
N ASP A 49 7.52 -9.36 16.63
CA ASP A 49 6.95 -10.10 15.47
C ASP A 49 7.39 -9.47 14.15
N PHE A 50 7.33 -8.13 14.06
CA PHE A 50 7.77 -7.39 12.88
C PHE A 50 9.25 -7.66 12.56
N PHE A 51 10.13 -7.55 13.56
CA PHE A 51 11.56 -7.80 13.36
C PHE A 51 11.88 -9.26 13.05
N ALA A 52 11.21 -10.21 13.69
CA ALA A 52 11.38 -11.63 13.38
C ALA A 52 11.04 -11.91 11.91
N GLY A 53 9.89 -11.44 11.42
CA GLY A 53 9.49 -11.59 10.02
C GLY A 53 10.46 -10.92 9.05
N LEU A 54 10.87 -9.68 9.35
CA LEU A 54 11.84 -8.93 8.54
C LEU A 54 13.18 -9.65 8.45
N PHE A 55 13.75 -10.08 9.59
CA PHE A 55 15.07 -10.70 9.64
C PHE A 55 15.10 -12.09 9.00
N ILE A 56 14.03 -12.88 9.13
CA ILE A 56 13.90 -14.15 8.40
C ILE A 56 13.90 -13.90 6.89
N CYS A 57 13.11 -12.92 6.43
CA CYS A 57 13.06 -12.57 5.01
C CYS A 57 14.43 -12.12 4.48
N MET A 58 15.15 -11.29 5.26
CA MET A 58 16.51 -10.86 4.92
C MET A 58 17.50 -12.03 4.91
N GLN A 59 17.42 -12.95 5.88
CA GLN A 59 18.29 -14.11 5.98
C GLN A 59 18.11 -15.08 4.81
N HIS A 60 16.86 -15.29 4.37
CA HIS A 60 16.53 -16.23 3.30
C HIS A 60 16.46 -15.60 1.89
N GLY A 61 16.51 -14.27 1.79
CA GLY A 61 16.31 -13.57 0.51
C GLY A 61 14.90 -13.72 -0.04
N SER A 62 13.90 -13.81 0.85
CA SER A 62 12.48 -14.01 0.50
C SER A 62 11.63 -12.78 0.83
N GLY A 63 10.42 -12.71 0.28
CA GLY A 63 9.39 -11.75 0.69
C GLY A 63 8.28 -12.43 1.49
N ALA A 64 7.63 -11.68 2.38
CA ALA A 64 6.44 -12.11 3.11
C ALA A 64 5.45 -10.94 3.24
N GLU A 65 4.17 -11.27 3.36
CA GLU A 65 3.09 -10.33 3.61
C GLU A 65 2.35 -10.74 4.89
N TRP A 66 2.57 -10.00 5.98
CA TRP A 66 1.98 -10.30 7.30
C TRP A 66 1.01 -9.20 7.71
N LEU A 67 -0.18 -9.61 8.16
CA LEU A 67 -1.19 -8.69 8.67
C LEU A 67 -0.80 -8.15 10.04
N ILE A 68 -0.90 -6.83 10.21
CA ILE A 68 -0.77 -6.15 11.50
C ILE A 68 -2.12 -6.22 12.21
N ARG A 69 -2.14 -6.81 13.41
CA ARG A 69 -3.35 -7.01 14.22
C ARG A 69 -3.45 -6.09 15.42
N ASP A 70 -2.33 -5.54 15.86
CA ASP A 70 -2.27 -4.65 17.02
C ASP A 70 -2.18 -3.17 16.60
N LYS A 71 -3.02 -2.33 17.22
CA LYS A 71 -3.12 -0.90 16.90
C LYS A 71 -1.88 -0.12 17.36
N GLU A 72 -1.30 -0.48 18.50
CA GLU A 72 -0.13 0.21 19.04
C GLU A 72 1.12 -0.11 18.21
N VAL A 73 1.24 -1.36 17.73
CA VAL A 73 2.29 -1.73 16.78
C VAL A 73 2.13 -0.97 15.46
N PHE A 74 0.89 -0.84 14.95
CA PHE A 74 0.64 -0.02 13.75
C PHE A 74 1.07 1.45 13.96
N ASN A 75 0.71 2.06 15.09
CA ASN A 75 1.11 3.43 15.43
C ASN A 75 2.63 3.58 15.53
N TRP A 76 3.30 2.57 16.10
CA TRP A 76 4.75 2.53 16.20
C TRP A 76 5.42 2.45 14.82
N LEU A 77 4.95 1.56 13.92
CA LEU A 77 5.44 1.45 12.55
C LEU A 77 5.24 2.76 11.76
N ARG A 78 4.06 3.38 11.92
CA ARG A 78 3.74 4.68 11.32
C ARG A 78 4.72 5.76 11.77
N THR A 79 5.04 5.81 13.06
CA THR A 79 5.93 6.84 13.62
C THR A 79 7.38 6.64 13.15
N ASN A 80 7.84 5.38 13.08
CA ASN A 80 9.25 5.07 12.81
C ASN A 80 9.61 4.99 11.33
N PHE A 81 8.65 4.65 10.47
CA PHE A 81 8.92 4.32 9.05
C PHE A 81 8.06 5.11 8.07
N LEU A 82 6.74 5.24 8.29
CA LEU A 82 5.81 5.78 7.29
C LEU A 82 6.17 7.20 6.82
N LYS A 83 6.65 8.07 7.72
CA LYS A 83 7.03 9.46 7.38
C LYS A 83 8.17 9.57 6.36
N ALA A 84 9.06 8.59 6.35
CA ALA A 84 10.20 8.54 5.44
C ALA A 84 9.98 7.57 4.27
N SER A 85 8.77 7.02 4.14
CA SER A 85 8.42 6.12 3.06
C SER A 85 8.09 6.88 1.78
N PHE A 86 8.46 6.31 0.65
CA PHE A 86 7.93 6.69 -0.65
C PHE A 86 6.58 6.02 -0.86
N MET A 87 5.53 6.79 -1.15
CA MET A 87 4.18 6.28 -1.38
C MET A 87 3.91 6.09 -2.86
N ARG A 88 3.24 4.99 -3.22
CA ARG A 88 2.78 4.72 -4.59
C ARG A 88 1.52 3.86 -4.61
N MET A 89 0.96 3.67 -5.81
CA MET A 89 -0.06 2.66 -6.06
C MET A 89 0.47 1.26 -5.70
N GLY A 90 -0.27 0.57 -4.84
CA GLY A 90 -0.05 -0.81 -4.44
C GLY A 90 -1.23 -1.71 -4.81
N GLY A 91 -1.07 -2.98 -4.50
CA GLY A 91 -2.05 -4.02 -4.82
C GLY A 91 -2.01 -4.43 -6.28
N ASN A 92 -2.20 -5.74 -6.53
CA ASN A 92 -2.04 -6.32 -7.85
C ASN A 92 -2.93 -5.64 -8.89
N MET A 93 -4.16 -5.32 -8.52
CA MET A 93 -5.10 -4.64 -9.40
C MET A 93 -4.67 -3.21 -9.70
N GLY A 94 -4.33 -2.42 -8.67
CA GLY A 94 -3.92 -1.03 -8.84
C GLY A 94 -2.67 -0.90 -9.71
N ILE A 95 -1.67 -1.73 -9.44
CA ILE A 95 -0.43 -1.79 -10.23
C ILE A 95 -0.73 -2.19 -11.68
N MET A 96 -1.51 -3.26 -11.89
CA MET A 96 -1.83 -3.74 -13.23
C MET A 96 -2.63 -2.72 -14.03
N ALA A 97 -3.57 -2.01 -13.39
CA ALA A 97 -4.34 -0.97 -14.04
C ALA A 97 -3.43 0.14 -14.62
N ASN A 98 -2.47 0.62 -13.82
CA ASN A 98 -1.49 1.61 -14.27
C ASN A 98 -0.62 1.08 -15.42
N VAL A 99 -0.07 -0.12 -15.27
CA VAL A 99 0.79 -0.72 -16.31
C VAL A 99 0.03 -0.88 -17.63
N LEU A 100 -1.19 -1.40 -17.61
CA LEU A 100 -1.99 -1.60 -18.82
C LEU A 100 -2.40 -0.28 -19.47
N SER A 101 -2.73 0.74 -18.66
CA SER A 101 -3.00 2.09 -19.13
C SER A 101 -1.80 2.64 -19.93
N GLU A 102 -0.59 2.44 -19.42
CA GLU A 102 0.64 2.90 -20.08
C GLU A 102 1.09 2.04 -21.27
N LEU A 103 0.76 0.75 -21.29
CA LEU A 103 1.12 -0.16 -22.39
C LEU A 103 0.16 -0.07 -23.60
N GLY A 104 -0.75 0.90 -23.62
CA GLY A 104 -1.59 1.18 -24.79
C GLY A 104 -2.96 0.50 -24.76
N ALA A 105 -3.44 0.08 -23.58
CA ALA A 105 -4.86 -0.17 -23.42
C ALA A 105 -5.65 1.10 -23.79
N SER A 106 -6.79 0.91 -24.45
CA SER A 106 -7.66 2.01 -24.86
C SER A 106 -8.51 2.50 -23.69
N ARG A 107 -8.83 1.58 -22.76
CA ARG A 107 -9.62 1.83 -21.56
C ARG A 107 -9.31 0.78 -20.50
N VAL A 108 -9.04 1.23 -19.30
CA VAL A 108 -8.84 0.41 -18.11
C VAL A 108 -9.79 0.91 -17.03
N VAL A 109 -10.64 0.02 -16.52
CA VAL A 109 -11.62 0.34 -15.48
C VAL A 109 -11.21 -0.39 -14.21
N PRO A 110 -10.60 0.30 -13.22
CA PRO A 110 -10.32 -0.30 -11.92
C PRO A 110 -11.55 -0.27 -11.03
N ASN A 111 -11.77 -1.36 -10.28
CA ASN A 111 -12.77 -1.41 -9.20
C ASN A 111 -12.09 -1.14 -7.85
N VAL A 112 -12.17 0.10 -7.36
CA VAL A 112 -11.50 0.52 -6.12
C VAL A 112 -12.49 0.50 -4.96
N ALA A 113 -12.25 -0.36 -3.97
CA ALA A 113 -13.18 -0.53 -2.84
C ALA A 113 -13.28 0.71 -1.93
N ASN A 114 -12.19 1.46 -1.76
CA ASN A 114 -12.15 2.68 -0.94
C ASN A 114 -11.31 3.77 -1.63
N PRO A 115 -11.92 4.59 -2.51
CA PRO A 115 -11.21 5.56 -3.35
C PRO A 115 -10.94 6.87 -2.61
N SER A 116 -9.92 6.91 -1.75
CA SER A 116 -9.46 8.18 -1.15
C SER A 116 -8.71 9.04 -2.18
N ASP A 117 -8.74 10.37 -2.04
CA ASP A 117 -8.05 11.28 -2.96
C ASP A 117 -6.57 10.92 -3.16
N LEU A 118 -5.88 10.54 -2.08
CA LEU A 118 -4.50 10.10 -2.14
C LEU A 118 -4.32 8.78 -2.90
N GLN A 119 -5.25 7.83 -2.75
CA GLN A 119 -5.22 6.59 -3.54
C GLN A 119 -5.45 6.88 -5.02
N MET A 120 -6.39 7.78 -5.32
CA MET A 120 -6.80 8.11 -6.68
C MET A 120 -5.72 8.86 -7.45
N SER A 121 -4.96 9.73 -6.77
CA SER A 121 -3.85 10.48 -7.37
C SER A 121 -2.68 9.61 -7.87
N PHE A 122 -2.63 8.34 -7.48
CA PHE A 122 -1.62 7.40 -7.96
C PHE A 122 -2.02 6.64 -9.24
N PHE A 123 -3.23 6.84 -9.78
CA PHE A 123 -3.60 6.23 -11.06
C PHE A 123 -2.97 6.96 -12.26
N SER A 124 -2.66 6.20 -13.31
CA SER A 124 -2.22 6.74 -14.61
C SER A 124 -3.33 7.57 -15.24
N GLU A 125 -2.98 8.76 -15.70
CA GLU A 125 -3.90 9.67 -16.39
C GLU A 125 -4.24 9.24 -17.83
N ARG A 126 -3.62 8.18 -18.36
CA ARG A 126 -3.66 7.89 -19.80
C ARG A 126 -4.97 7.26 -20.25
N ALA A 127 -5.35 6.14 -19.66
CA ALA A 127 -6.49 5.33 -20.07
C ALA A 127 -7.26 4.75 -18.87
N ILE A 128 -7.10 5.31 -17.67
CA ILE A 128 -7.86 4.92 -16.47
C ILE A 128 -9.22 5.63 -16.46
N TYR A 129 -10.29 4.85 -16.27
CA TYR A 129 -11.67 5.33 -16.14
C TYR A 129 -12.28 4.78 -14.86
N ILE A 130 -12.57 5.66 -13.91
CA ILE A 130 -13.07 5.30 -12.57
C ILE A 130 -14.60 5.27 -12.61
N PRO A 131 -15.24 4.16 -12.20
CA PRO A 131 -16.68 4.10 -12.07
C PRO A 131 -17.19 5.12 -11.03
N ASP A 132 -18.17 5.94 -11.42
CA ASP A 132 -18.88 6.89 -10.55
C ASP A 132 -20.37 6.91 -10.94
N GLY A 133 -21.27 6.58 -10.02
CA GLY A 133 -22.71 6.65 -10.23
C GLY A 133 -23.31 5.84 -11.40
N GLY A 134 -22.54 4.94 -12.05
CA GLY A 134 -22.95 4.18 -13.24
C GLY A 134 -22.29 4.63 -14.54
N GLU A 135 -21.56 5.75 -14.52
CA GLU A 135 -20.68 6.19 -15.61
C GLU A 135 -19.22 5.92 -15.23
N ALA A 136 -18.30 5.98 -16.20
CA ALA A 136 -16.87 5.92 -15.87
C ALA A 136 -16.18 7.17 -16.37
N VAL A 137 -15.60 7.92 -15.45
CA VAL A 137 -14.95 9.20 -15.70
C VAL A 137 -13.45 8.97 -15.87
N SER A 138 -12.84 9.64 -16.86
CA SER A 138 -11.39 9.62 -17.02
C SER A 138 -10.71 10.14 -15.75
N SER A 139 -9.65 9.47 -15.30
CA SER A 139 -8.82 9.92 -14.17
C SER A 139 -8.33 11.37 -14.32
N LYS A 140 -8.07 11.84 -15.55
CA LYS A 140 -7.73 13.25 -15.85
C LYS A 140 -8.83 14.25 -15.50
N ASP A 141 -10.08 13.82 -15.54
CA ASP A 141 -11.23 14.71 -15.41
C ASP A 141 -11.78 14.74 -13.97
N GLN A 142 -11.20 13.95 -13.05
CA GLN A 142 -11.64 13.89 -11.64
C GLN A 142 -11.39 15.19 -10.86
N GLU A 143 -10.36 15.97 -11.19
CA GLU A 143 -10.11 17.29 -10.54
C GLU A 143 -11.23 18.30 -10.80
N ILE A 144 -12.04 18.12 -11.86
CA ILE A 144 -13.11 19.04 -12.25
C ILE A 144 -14.41 18.73 -11.48
N LEU A 145 -14.67 17.46 -11.15
CA LEU A 145 -15.87 17.03 -10.43
C LEU A 145 -15.81 17.28 -8.92
N ALA A 146 -14.64 17.14 -8.29
CA ALA A 146 -14.46 17.44 -6.87
C ALA A 146 -14.78 18.91 -6.50
N LYS A 147 -14.66 19.83 -7.47
CA LYS A 147 -15.05 21.24 -7.29
C LYS A 147 -16.56 21.48 -7.38
N HIS A 148 -17.33 20.61 -8.03
CA HIS A 148 -18.77 20.81 -8.22
C HIS A 148 -19.60 20.22 -7.07
N ILE A 149 -19.05 19.33 -6.24
CA ILE A 149 -19.75 18.75 -5.09
C ILE A 149 -19.49 19.57 -3.80
N GLY A 150 -18.48 20.44 -3.80
CA GLY A 150 -18.14 21.30 -2.65
C GLY A 150 -19.02 22.55 -2.48
N ASP A 151 -19.89 22.87 -3.45
CA ASP A 151 -20.72 24.10 -3.43
C ASP A 151 -22.20 23.86 -3.07
N GLU A 152 -22.63 22.62 -2.79
CA GLU A 152 -24.03 22.31 -2.41
C GLU A 152 -24.22 22.01 -0.91
N GLY A 153 -23.41 22.62 -0.03
CA GLY A 153 -23.49 22.39 1.41
C GLY A 153 -22.99 23.53 2.29
N GLU A 154 -23.59 24.72 2.14
CA GLU A 154 -23.71 25.71 3.23
C GLU A 154 -25.08 25.61 3.92
#